data_AF-A0AAW1HSE7-F1
#
_entry.id   AF-A0AAW1HSE7-F1
#
_cell.length_a   1.000
_cell.length_b   1.000
_cell.length_c   1.000
_cell.angle_alpha   90.00
_cell.angle_beta   90.00
_cell.angle_gamma   90.00
#
_symmetry.space_group_name_H-M   'P 1'
#
loop_
_entity.id
_entity.type
_entity.pdbx_description
1 polymer ?
#
loop_
_entity_poly.entity_id
_entity_poly.type
_entity_poly.pdbx_seq_one_letter_code
_entity_poly.pdbx_strand_id
1 'polypeptide(L)'
;MSASGAYMPPTLIYPLKKKQKEFELELPSGGWAEVHSTGRMTAESFLIWFRKFVEFSKATKYFPVLLILDDHSTHTKNLEVIDYATESGVSLLCLPPICSYTLQPLDVSFMKLLSLHYSDELRKWLRGNPEKVVIL
;
A
#
# COMPACT_ATOMS: atom_id res chain seq x y z
N MET A 1 -5.58 -2.14 6.43
CA MET A 1 -6.52 -2.03 7.57
C MET A 1 -6.75 -3.44 8.10
N SER A 2 -6.66 -3.65 9.42
CA SER A 2 -6.98 -4.91 10.08
C SER A 2 -8.45 -4.96 10.48
N ALA A 3 -8.94 -6.14 10.87
CA ALA A 3 -10.28 -6.30 11.42
C ALA A 3 -10.53 -5.47 12.69
N SER A 4 -9.47 -5.12 13.43
CA SER A 4 -9.53 -4.25 14.62
C SER A 4 -9.51 -2.75 14.28
N GLY A 5 -9.46 -2.38 13.00
CA GLY A 5 -9.38 -0.97 12.57
C GLY A 5 -7.98 -0.38 12.59
N ALA A 6 -6.94 -1.13 12.96
CA ALA A 6 -5.56 -0.68 12.85
C ALA A 6 -5.14 -0.62 11.37
N TYR A 7 -4.28 0.32 11.01
CA TYR A 7 -3.75 0.43 9.66
C TYR A 7 -2.23 0.50 9.67
N MET A 8 -1.63 -0.19 8.71
CA MET A 8 -0.21 -0.08 8.44
C MET A 8 0.07 1.31 7.85
N PRO A 9 1.17 1.98 8.23
CA PRO A 9 1.56 3.21 7.59
C PRO A 9 1.65 3.06 6.06
N PRO A 10 1.20 4.07 5.29
CA PRO A 10 1.10 3.94 3.84
C PRO A 10 2.46 4.03 3.17
N THR A 11 2.54 3.41 2.00
CA THR A 11 3.65 3.58 1.05
C THR A 11 3.14 4.36 -0.16
N LEU A 12 3.86 5.41 -0.54
CA LEU A 12 3.57 6.13 -1.78
C LEU A 12 4.59 5.73 -2.85
N ILE A 13 4.11 5.34 -4.03
CA ILE A 13 4.96 4.97 -5.17
C ILE A 13 4.89 6.09 -6.20
N TYR A 14 6.00 6.80 -6.41
CA TYR A 14 6.07 7.91 -7.36
C TYR A 14 6.54 7.43 -8.75
N PRO A 15 5.97 7.97 -9.86
CA PRO A 15 6.33 7.62 -11.24
C PRO A 15 7.67 8.22 -11.68
N LEU A 16 8.75 7.87 -10.97
CA LEU A 16 10.08 8.47 -11.13
C LEU A 16 11.19 7.40 -11.09
N LYS A 17 12.37 7.75 -11.63
CA LYS A 17 13.55 6.87 -11.61
C LYS A 17 14.45 7.08 -10.39
N LYS A 18 14.32 8.23 -9.71
CA LYS A 18 15.17 8.62 -8.58
C LYS A 18 14.30 9.07 -7.43
N LYS A 19 14.59 8.53 -6.25
CA LYS A 19 13.95 8.93 -5.00
C LYS A 19 14.54 10.27 -4.55
N GLN A 20 13.67 11.20 -4.19
CA GLN A 20 14.02 12.50 -3.61
C GLN A 20 13.64 12.50 -2.14
N LYS A 21 14.37 13.23 -1.30
CA LYS A 21 14.11 13.27 0.16
C LYS A 21 12.77 13.92 0.47
N GLU A 22 12.38 14.83 -0.40
CA GLU A 22 11.16 15.62 -0.37
C GLU A 22 9.90 14.75 -0.42
N PHE A 23 9.98 13.55 -1.00
CA PHE A 23 8.84 12.62 -1.10
C PHE A 23 8.41 12.01 0.24
N GLU A 24 9.26 12.12 1.26
CA GLU A 24 8.99 11.63 2.61
C GLU A 24 8.69 12.76 3.59
N LEU A 25 8.65 14.02 3.11
CA LEU A 25 8.21 15.15 3.92
C LEU A 25 6.70 15.06 4.16
N GLU A 26 6.30 15.31 5.40
CA GLU A 26 4.89 15.37 5.82
C GLU A 26 4.06 14.11 5.53
N LEU A 27 4.71 12.95 5.34
CA LEU A 27 4.00 11.68 5.29
C LEU A 27 3.38 11.35 6.65
N PRO A 28 2.26 10.59 6.67
CA PRO A 28 1.74 10.04 7.90
C PRO A 28 2.83 9.28 8.67
N SER A 29 2.74 9.27 10.01
CA SER A 29 3.75 8.63 10.86
C SER A 29 4.06 7.20 10.42
N GLY A 30 5.34 6.91 10.19
CA GLY A 30 5.84 5.61 9.70
C GLY A 30 5.66 5.37 8.20
N GLY A 31 5.03 6.29 7.47
CA GLY A 31 4.88 6.23 6.02
C GLY A 31 6.22 6.47 5.32
N TRP A 32 6.35 5.93 4.11
CA TRP A 32 7.57 6.08 3.32
C TRP A 32 7.27 6.13 1.82
N ALA A 33 8.27 6.53 1.04
CA ALA A 33 8.15 6.65 -0.40
C ALA A 33 8.99 5.59 -1.12
N GLU A 34 8.46 5.03 -2.20
CA GLU A 34 9.19 4.25 -3.19
C GLU A 34 9.07 4.94 -4.55
N VAL A 35 9.95 4.59 -5.48
CA VAL A 35 9.89 5.13 -6.84
C VAL A 35 9.97 4.01 -7.86
N HIS A 36 9.17 4.12 -8.91
CA HIS A 36 9.27 3.27 -10.07
C HIS A 36 8.89 4.05 -11.31
N SER A 37 9.50 3.77 -12.46
CA SER A 37 9.29 4.55 -13.70
C SER A 37 7.82 4.62 -14.15
N THR A 38 7.00 3.63 -13.80
CA THR A 38 5.57 3.57 -14.14
C THR A 38 4.67 4.11 -13.03
N GLY A 39 5.20 4.39 -11.84
CA GLY A 39 4.40 4.70 -10.64
C GLY A 39 3.59 3.53 -10.10
N ARG A 40 3.75 2.33 -10.66
CA ARG A 40 3.06 1.11 -10.23
C ARG A 40 3.96 0.26 -9.35
N MET A 41 3.35 -0.51 -8.46
CA MET A 41 4.05 -1.51 -7.67
C MET A 41 4.63 -2.61 -8.56
N THR A 42 5.83 -3.04 -8.21
CA THR A 42 6.57 -4.16 -8.80
C THR A 42 6.68 -5.31 -7.79
N ALA A 43 7.19 -6.47 -8.22
CA ALA A 43 7.43 -7.58 -7.30
C ALA A 43 8.46 -7.23 -6.21
N GLU A 44 9.49 -6.46 -6.57
CA GLU A 44 10.57 -6.04 -5.68
C GLU A 44 10.08 -5.03 -4.65
N SER A 45 9.35 -4.00 -5.10
CA SER A 45 8.76 -3.01 -4.18
C SER A 45 7.67 -3.62 -3.29
N PHE A 46 6.94 -4.62 -3.79
CA PHE A 46 6.03 -5.40 -2.96
C PHE A 46 6.76 -6.20 -1.87
N LEU A 47 7.91 -6.81 -2.18
CA LEU A 47 8.70 -7.52 -1.17
C LEU A 47 9.22 -6.57 -0.07
N ILE A 48 9.67 -5.37 -0.44
CA ILE A 48 10.06 -4.32 0.53
C ILE A 48 8.88 -3.96 1.43
N TRP A 49 7.70 -3.75 0.84
CA TRP A 49 6.46 -3.50 1.57
C TRP A 49 6.11 -4.68 2.50
N PHE A 50 6.23 -5.91 2.01
CA PHE A 50 5.85 -7.11 2.73
C PHE A 50 6.73 -7.35 3.96
N ARG A 51 8.03 -7.06 3.89
CA ARG A 51 8.93 -7.10 5.06
C ARG A 51 8.47 -6.12 6.15
N LYS A 52 8.12 -4.89 5.77
CA LYS A 52 7.56 -3.90 6.70
C LYS A 52 6.19 -4.30 7.23
N PHE A 53 5.37 -5.02 6.45
CA PHE A 53 4.11 -5.58 6.91
C PHE A 53 4.31 -6.63 8.01
N VAL A 54 5.29 -7.52 7.86
CA VAL A 54 5.63 -8.52 8.89
C VAL A 54 6.05 -7.82 10.19
N GLU A 55 6.91 -6.82 10.11
CA GLU A 55 7.32 -6.00 11.27
C GLU A 55 6.12 -5.30 11.93
N PHE A 56 5.25 -4.67 11.13
CA PHE A 56 4.07 -3.96 11.61
C PHE A 56 3.06 -4.90 12.29
N SER A 57 2.77 -6.03 11.64
CA SER A 57 1.76 -6.99 12.10
C SER A 57 2.23 -7.82 13.30
N LYS A 58 3.54 -7.84 13.57
CA LYS A 58 4.18 -8.68 14.61
C LYS A 58 3.83 -10.16 14.44
N ALA A 59 3.62 -10.58 13.19
CA ALA A 59 3.32 -11.96 12.86
C ALA A 59 4.45 -12.88 13.34
N THR A 60 4.07 -14.01 13.93
CA THR A 60 4.99 -15.09 14.28
C THR A 60 4.31 -16.42 14.01
N LYS A 61 5.07 -17.52 14.01
CA LYS A 61 4.48 -18.87 13.90
C LYS A 61 3.49 -19.22 15.03
N TYR A 62 3.60 -18.56 16.18
CA TYR A 62 2.70 -18.73 17.32
C TYR A 62 1.49 -17.78 17.29
N PHE A 63 1.66 -16.61 16.66
CA PHE A 63 0.62 -15.60 16.47
C PHE A 63 0.49 -15.29 14.98
N PRO A 64 -0.13 -16.20 14.20
CA PRO A 64 -0.18 -16.07 12.76
C PRO A 64 -1.11 -14.93 12.33
N VAL A 65 -0.79 -14.32 11.19
CA VAL A 65 -1.57 -13.22 10.59
C VAL A 65 -2.04 -13.63 9.20
N LEU A 66 -3.31 -13.36 8.90
CA LEU A 66 -3.87 -13.52 7.57
C LEU A 66 -3.72 -12.22 6.78
N LEU A 67 -3.04 -12.26 5.64
CA LEU A 67 -2.99 -11.17 4.67
C LEU A 67 -3.86 -11.52 3.47
N ILE A 68 -4.88 -10.70 3.22
CA ILE A 68 -5.79 -10.82 2.09
C ILE A 68 -5.31 -9.91 0.96
N LEU A 69 -5.13 -10.47 -0.23
CA LEU A 69 -4.60 -9.81 -1.42
C LEU A 69 -5.57 -9.95 -2.59
N ASP A 70 -5.50 -9.04 -3.55
CA ASP A 70 -6.04 -9.28 -4.88
C ASP A 70 -5.15 -10.26 -5.67
N ASP A 71 -5.64 -10.75 -6.80
CA ASP A 71 -4.96 -11.76 -7.62
C ASP A 71 -3.84 -11.19 -8.51
N HIS A 72 -3.39 -9.96 -8.27
CA HIS A 72 -2.41 -9.31 -9.13
C HIS A 72 -1.07 -10.07 -9.16
N SER A 73 -0.46 -10.16 -10.33
CA SER A 73 0.72 -11.00 -10.59
C SER A 73 1.95 -10.64 -9.76
N THR A 74 2.06 -9.39 -9.32
CA THR A 74 3.13 -8.92 -8.41
C THR A 74 3.09 -9.58 -7.04
N HIS A 75 1.89 -10.00 -6.60
CA HIS A 75 1.66 -10.67 -5.33
C HIS A 75 1.75 -12.19 -5.45
N THR A 76 1.29 -12.73 -6.57
CA THR A 76 1.10 -14.18 -6.77
C THR A 76 2.29 -14.89 -7.42
N LYS A 77 3.19 -14.16 -8.08
CA LYS A 77 4.36 -14.71 -8.79
C LYS A 77 5.70 -14.33 -8.17
N ASN A 78 5.75 -14.18 -6.85
CA ASN A 78 6.98 -13.89 -6.13
C ASN A 78 7.27 -14.98 -5.08
N LEU A 79 8.22 -15.87 -5.38
CA LEU A 79 8.59 -16.98 -4.50
C LEU A 79 9.19 -16.49 -3.18
N GLU A 80 9.98 -15.42 -3.21
CA GLU A 80 10.59 -14.85 -2.00
C GLU A 80 9.54 -14.35 -1.01
N VAL A 81 8.41 -13.83 -1.50
CA VAL A 81 7.29 -13.44 -0.64
C VAL A 81 6.63 -14.66 -0.01
N ILE A 82 6.40 -15.73 -0.77
CA ILE A 82 5.75 -16.96 -0.28
C ILE A 82 6.62 -17.63 0.80
N ASP A 83 7.92 -17.74 0.56
CA ASP A 83 8.87 -18.31 1.50
C ASP A 83 8.92 -17.47 2.79
N TYR A 84 9.09 -16.16 2.65
CA TYR A 84 9.16 -15.25 3.79
C TYR A 84 7.85 -15.19 4.58
N ALA A 85 6.69 -15.29 3.92
CA ALA A 85 5.39 -15.36 4.55
C ALA A 85 5.28 -16.60 5.45
N THR A 86 5.66 -17.75 4.90
CA THR A 86 5.64 -19.04 5.61
C THR A 86 6.57 -19.03 6.82
N GLU A 87 7.78 -18.49 6.66
CA GLU A 87 8.75 -18.35 7.74
C GLU A 87 8.28 -17.41 8.86
N SER A 88 7.58 -16.33 8.49
CA SER A 88 7.13 -15.29 9.41
C SER A 88 5.77 -15.57 10.06
N GLY A 89 5.09 -16.66 9.69
CA GLY A 89 3.74 -16.96 10.20
C GLY A 89 2.65 -16.10 9.56
N VAL A 90 2.85 -15.64 8.34
CA VAL A 90 1.82 -14.93 7.55
C VAL A 90 1.19 -15.91 6.57
N SER A 91 -0.13 -16.09 6.64
CA SER A 91 -0.90 -16.81 5.63
C SER A 91 -1.38 -15.84 4.56
N LEU A 92 -1.15 -16.16 3.29
CA LEU A 92 -1.59 -15.36 2.15
C LEU A 92 -2.89 -15.94 1.59
N LEU A 93 -3.93 -15.11 1.48
CA LEU A 93 -5.18 -15.45 0.81
C LEU A 93 -5.42 -14.50 -0.36
N CYS A 94 -5.41 -15.03 -1.57
CA CYS A 94 -5.71 -14.27 -2.78
C CYS A 94 -7.21 -14.39 -3.10
N LEU A 95 -7.88 -13.26 -3.29
CA LEU A 95 -9.28 -13.24 -3.71
C LEU A 95 -9.40 -13.65 -5.18
N PRO A 96 -10.47 -14.36 -5.57
CA PRO A 96 -10.71 -14.68 -6.97
C PRO A 96 -10.87 -13.42 -7.83
N PRO A 97 -10.48 -13.48 -9.12
CA PRO A 97 -10.77 -12.41 -10.07
C PRO A 97 -12.28 -12.12 -10.08
N ILE A 98 -12.66 -10.84 -10.20
CA ILE A 98 -14.05 -10.34 -10.17
C ILE A 98 -14.63 -10.22 -8.75
N CYS A 99 -13.97 -10.69 -7.68
CA CYS A 99 -14.50 -10.51 -6.33
C CYS A 99 -14.00 -9.24 -5.62
N SER A 100 -12.90 -8.61 -6.07
CA SER A 100 -12.27 -7.46 -5.40
C SER A 100 -13.22 -6.30 -5.14
N TYR A 101 -13.99 -5.88 -6.15
CA TYR A 101 -14.91 -4.74 -6.00
C TYR A 101 -16.05 -4.98 -5.00
N THR A 102 -16.30 -6.24 -4.60
CA THR A 102 -17.34 -6.59 -3.61
C THR A 102 -16.75 -6.98 -2.26
N LEU A 103 -15.63 -7.73 -2.28
CA LEU A 103 -15.07 -8.37 -1.10
C LEU A 103 -13.85 -7.66 -0.54
N GLN A 104 -13.14 -6.84 -1.33
CA GLN A 104 -11.92 -6.16 -0.88
C GLN A 104 -12.32 -4.94 -0.05
N PRO A 105 -12.14 -4.97 1.29
CA PRO A 105 -12.63 -3.89 2.14
C PRO A 105 -11.95 -2.56 1.80
N LEU A 106 -10.71 -2.62 1.31
CA LEU A 106 -9.94 -1.48 0.86
C LEU A 106 -10.66 -0.71 -0.25
N ASP A 107 -11.15 -1.41 -1.27
CA ASP A 107 -11.82 -0.80 -2.44
C ASP A 107 -13.23 -0.33 -2.09
N VAL A 108 -13.98 -1.13 -1.33
CA VAL A 108 -15.38 -0.85 -1.00
C VAL A 108 -15.53 0.32 -0.02
N SER A 109 -14.64 0.42 0.96
CA SER A 109 -14.81 1.38 2.07
C SER A 109 -13.76 2.49 2.07
N PHE A 110 -12.48 2.12 2.07
CA PHE A 110 -11.39 3.05 2.37
C PHE A 110 -11.05 3.95 1.18
N MET A 111 -10.89 3.37 -0.02
CA MET A 111 -10.43 4.12 -1.20
C MET A 111 -11.41 5.21 -1.63
N LYS A 112 -12.72 4.98 -1.48
CA LYS A 112 -13.75 5.99 -1.75
C LYS A 112 -13.60 7.21 -0.83
N LEU A 113 -13.42 6.99 0.47
CA LEU A 113 -13.24 8.08 1.43
C LEU A 113 -11.91 8.80 1.21
N LEU A 114 -10.83 8.06 0.96
CA LEU A 114 -9.52 8.63 0.66
C LEU A 114 -9.60 9.55 -0.56
N SER A 115 -10.20 9.10 -1.66
CA SER A 115 -10.36 9.90 -2.88
C SER A 115 -11.16 11.18 -2.64
N LEU A 116 -12.23 11.09 -1.85
CA LEU A 116 -13.07 12.24 -1.49
C LEU A 116 -12.28 13.29 -0.70
N HIS A 117 -11.64 12.87 0.39
CA HIS A 117 -10.88 13.79 1.26
C HIS A 117 -9.63 14.34 0.56
N TYR A 118 -8.93 13.50 -0.21
CA TYR A 118 -7.81 13.95 -1.04
C TYR A 118 -8.23 15.05 -2.01
N SER A 119 -9.38 14.87 -2.67
CA SER A 119 -9.91 15.88 -3.60
C SER A 119 -10.28 17.19 -2.91
N ASP A 120 -10.81 17.14 -1.68
CA ASP A 120 -11.13 18.34 -0.91
C ASP A 120 -9.87 19.11 -0.49
N GLU A 121 -8.88 18.39 0.05
CA GLU A 121 -7.59 18.98 0.44
C GLU A 121 -6.84 19.54 -0.77
N LEU A 122 -6.84 18.83 -1.90
CA LEU A 122 -6.25 19.31 -3.15
C LEU A 122 -6.90 20.62 -3.61
N ARG A 123 -8.23 20.74 -3.54
CA ARG A 123 -8.93 21.98 -3.90
C ARG A 123 -8.60 23.13 -2.94
N LYS A 124 -8.49 22.87 -1.64
CA LYS A 124 -8.08 23.88 -0.64
C LYS A 124 -6.67 24.37 -0.95
N TRP A 125 -5.75 23.45 -1.20
CA TRP A 125 -4.37 23.77 -1.50
C TRP A 125 -4.23 24.56 -2.80
N LEU A 126 -4.92 24.15 -3.88
CA LEU A 126 -4.90 24.85 -5.17
C LEU A 126 -5.45 26.28 -5.08
N ARG A 127 -6.47 26.53 -4.25
CA ARG A 127 -6.97 27.90 -4.01
C ARG A 127 -5.93 28.81 -3.35
N GLY A 128 -5.06 28.24 -2.51
CA GLY A 128 -3.95 28.97 -1.88
C GLY A 128 -2.68 29.04 -2.71
N ASN A 129 -2.61 28.32 -3.83
CA ASN A 129 -1.43 28.21 -4.71
C ASN A 129 -1.85 28.31 -6.20
N PRO A 130 -2.43 29.44 -6.64
CA PRO A 130 -3.04 29.57 -7.96
C PRO A 130 -2.06 29.40 -9.14
N GLU A 131 -0.76 29.60 -8.91
CA GLU A 131 0.31 29.42 -9.89
C GLU A 131 0.82 27.97 -10.01
N LYS A 132 0.38 27.07 -9.11
CA LYS A 132 0.84 25.69 -9.08
C LYS A 132 -0.17 24.76 -9.75
N VAL A 133 0.37 23.79 -10.50
CA VAL A 133 -0.40 22.72 -11.13
C VAL A 133 -0.01 21.40 -10.48
N VAL A 134 -1.02 20.60 -10.12
CA VAL A 134 -0.81 19.22 -9.66
C VAL A 134 -1.03 18.30 -10.84
N ILE A 135 0.01 17.59 -11.24
CA ILE A 135 -0.01 16.59 -12.30
C ILE A 135 0.02 15.23 -11.58
N LEU A 136 -1.03 14.43 -11.76
CA LEU A 136 -1.15 13.07 -11.25
C LEU A 136 -0.58 12.08 -12.27
#